data_AF-A0A0Q9N8D1-F1
#
_entry.id   AF-A0A0Q9N8D1-F1
#
_cell.length_a   1.000
_cell.length_b   1.000
_cell.length_c   1.000
_cell.angle_alpha   90.00
_cell.angle_beta   90.00
_cell.angle_gamma   90.00
#
_symmetry.space_group_name_H-M   'P 1'
#
loop_
_entity.id
_entity.type
_entity.pdbx_description
1 polymer ?
#
loop_
_entity_poly.entity_id
_entity_poly.type
_entity_poly.pdbx_seq_one_letter_code
_entity_poly.pdbx_strand_id
1 'polypeptide(L)' 'MKKSTFTLIIFLIVGLITGIIIGQLLAPVPALAFLTKSVQISWEPKADLQVVKYEFHLLVKLNLCSIIGLVGAYLLYRKL' A
#
# COMPACT_ATOMS: atom_id res chain seq x y z
N MET A 1 -12.18 -21.35 -5.71
CA MET A 1 -11.17 -20.66 -6.55
C MET A 1 -9.81 -21.14 -6.09
N LYS A 2 -8.91 -21.65 -6.96
CA LYS A 2 -7.57 -22.12 -6.52
C LYS A 2 -6.92 -21.00 -5.70
N LYS A 3 -6.60 -21.26 -4.43
CA LYS A 3 -5.89 -20.33 -3.56
C LYS A 3 -4.52 -20.07 -4.18
N SER A 4 -4.46 -19.08 -5.05
CA SER A 4 -3.22 -18.64 -5.69
C SER A 4 -2.60 -17.57 -4.82
N THR A 5 -1.29 -17.61 -4.67
CA THR A 5 -0.49 -16.51 -4.11
C THR A 5 -0.83 -15.19 -4.78
N PHE A 6 -1.24 -15.22 -6.05
CA PHE A 6 -1.70 -14.06 -6.80
C PHE A 6 -2.97 -13.41 -6.21
N THR A 7 -3.94 -14.21 -5.77
CA THR A 7 -5.15 -13.70 -5.11
C THR A 7 -4.82 -13.02 -3.78
N LEU A 8 -3.83 -13.54 -3.04
CA LEU A 8 -3.35 -12.96 -1.78
C LEU A 8 -2.69 -11.60 -2.06
N ILE A 9 -1.81 -11.52 -3.07
CA ILE A 9 -1.14 -10.28 -3.48
C ILE A 9 -2.17 -9.21 -3.87
N ILE A 10 -3.19 -9.57 -4.66
CA ILE A 10 -4.27 -8.63 -5.02
C ILE A 10 -4.99 -8.13 -3.77
N PHE A 11 -5.36 -9.03 -2.84
CA PHE A 11 -6.02 -8.64 -1.59
C PHE A 11 -5.15 -7.67 -0.78
N LEU A 12 -3.85 -7.95 -0.65
CA LEU A 12 -2.90 -7.09 0.04
C LEU A 12 -2.82 -5.70 -0.60
N ILE A 13 -2.71 -5.63 -1.93
CA ILE A 13 -2.67 -4.37 -2.66
C ILE A 13 -3.96 -3.58 -2.43
N VAL A 14 -5.12 -4.23 -2.53
CA VAL A 14 -6.43 -3.60 -2.29
C VAL A 14 -6.56 -3.12 -0.85
N GLY A 15 -6.13 -3.92 0.13
CA GLY A 15 -6.13 -3.56 1.55
C GLY A 15 -5.23 -2.36 1.84
N LEU A 16 -4.05 -2.33 1.23
CA LEU A 16 -3.10 -1.23 1.35
C LEU A 16 -3.69 0.06 0.76
N ILE A 17 -4.24 0.02 -0.46
CA ILE A 17 -4.90 1.17 -1.10
C ILE A 17 -6.07 1.68 -0.24
N THR A 18 -6.92 0.76 0.22
CA THR A 18 -8.08 1.09 1.06
C THR A 18 -7.65 1.78 2.35
N GLY A 19 -6.61 1.27 3.03
CA GLY A 19 -6.10 1.86 4.26
C GLY A 19 -5.44 3.24 4.04
N ILE A 20 -4.80 3.47 2.90
CA ILE A 20 -4.29 4.81 2.53
C ILE A 20 -5.45 5.79 2.35
N ILE A 21 -6.48 5.42 1.59
CA ILE A 21 -7.65 6.28 1.33
C ILE A 21 -8.33 6.63 2.65
N ILE A 22 -8.58 5.64 3.51
CA ILE A 22 -9.15 5.86 4.85
C ILE A 22 -8.24 6.80 5.66
N GLY A 23 -6.93 6.56 5.67
CA GLY A 23 -6.00 7.43 6.39
C GLY A 23 -5.97 8.88 5.87
N GLN A 24 -6.17 9.10 4.57
CA GLN A 24 -6.32 10.46 4.02
C GLN A 24 -7.64 11.11 4.41
N LEU A 25 -8.74 10.35 4.43
CA LEU A 25 -10.04 10.84 4.90
C LEU A 25 -10.05 11.17 6.40
N LEU A 26 -9.22 10.49 7.19
CA LEU A 26 -9.04 10.73 8.62
C LEU A 26 -7.97 11.79 8.93
N ALA A 27 -7.19 12.22 7.94
CA ALA A 27 -6.14 13.24 8.09
C ALA A 27 -6.63 14.58 8.69
N PRO A 28 -7.84 15.10 8.39
CA PRO A 28 -8.32 16.34 8.99
C PRO A 28 -8.69 16.21 10.48
N VAL A 29 -8.71 15.00 11.07
CA VAL A 29 -9.07 14.80 12.48
C VAL A 29 -7.82 14.85 13.37
N PRO A 30 -7.64 15.89 14.22
CA PRO A 30 -6.41 16.09 14.99
C PRO A 30 -6.12 14.95 15.97
N ALA A 31 -7.17 14.37 16.57
CA ALA A 31 -7.06 13.23 17.49
C ALA A 31 -6.54 11.95 16.81
N LEU A 32 -6.71 11.82 15.50
CA LEU A 32 -6.30 10.66 14.71
C LEU A 32 -5.04 10.95 13.89
N ALA A 33 -4.42 12.12 14.07
CA ALA A 33 -3.23 12.54 13.34
C ALA A 33 -2.07 11.53 13.47
N PHE A 34 -1.96 10.83 14.60
CA PHE A 34 -0.97 9.76 14.79
C PHE A 34 -1.16 8.60 13.81
N LEU A 35 -2.40 8.22 13.50
CA LEU A 35 -2.72 7.11 12.59
C LEU A 35 -2.47 7.48 11.11
N THR A 36 -2.55 8.77 10.81
CA THR A 36 -2.46 9.31 9.45
C THR A 36 -1.07 9.83 9.10
N LYS A 37 -0.15 9.88 10.08
CA LYS A 37 1.29 10.07 9.82
C LYS A 37 1.76 9.02 8.82
N SER A 38 2.13 9.49 7.64
CA SER A 38 2.59 8.68 6.54
C SER A 38 4.10 8.76 6.43
N VAL A 39 4.75 7.60 6.47
CA VAL A 39 6.14 7.43 6.08
C VAL A 39 6.16 7.28 4.56
N GLN A 40 6.95 8.10 3.89
CA GLN A 40 7.13 8.03 2.44
C GLN A 40 8.34 7.16 2.14
N ILE A 41 8.12 6.09 1.37
CA ILE A 41 9.17 5.24 0.83
C ILE A 41 9.26 5.57 -0.65
N SER A 42 10.34 6.23 -1.06
CA SER A 42 10.65 6.50 -2.45
C SER A 42 11.64 5.46 -2.96
N TRP A 43 11.25 4.74 -4.01
CA TRP A 43 12.12 3.82 -4.71
C TRP A 43 12.25 4.26 -6.17
N GLU A 44 13.49 4.54 -6.57
CA GLU A 44 13.79 5.08 -7.90
C GLU A 44 14.74 4.16 -8.67
N PRO A 45 14.27 2.96 -9.08
CA PRO A 45 15.07 2.11 -9.93
C PRO A 45 15.17 2.76 -11.33
N LYS A 46 16.39 3.18 -11.65
CA LYS A 46 16.77 3.68 -12.96
C LYS A 46 17.77 2.73 -13.60
N ALA A 47 17.58 2.44 -14.88
CA ALA A 47 18.59 1.76 -15.66
C ALA A 47 18.72 2.37 -17.04
N ASP A 48 19.96 2.47 -17.49
CA ASP A 48 20.34 2.98 -18.79
C ASP A 48 21.02 1.84 -19.54
N LEU A 49 20.26 1.16 -20.41
CA LEU A 49 20.76 0.03 -21.20
C LEU A 49 21.30 0.48 -22.57
N GLN A 50 21.54 1.78 -22.76
CA GLN A 50 22.10 2.39 -23.98
C GLN A 50 21.18 2.33 -25.23
N VAL A 51 20.31 1.33 -25.32
CA VAL A 51 19.26 1.17 -26.36
C VAL A 51 17.87 1.52 -25.80
N VAL A 52 17.65 1.20 -24.52
CA VAL A 52 16.39 1.45 -23.80
C VAL A 52 16.73 2.01 -22.43
N LYS A 53 16.12 3.13 -22.08
CA LYS A 53 16.25 3.78 -20.78
C LYS A 53 14.92 3.74 -20.06
N TYR A 54 14.93 3.39 -18.78
CA TYR A 54 13.73 3.48 -17.93
C TYR A 54 14.06 4.16 -16.60
N GLU A 55 13.13 5.01 -16.17
CA GLU A 55 13.11 5.63 -14.85
C GLU A 55 11.74 5.37 -14.23
N PHE A 56 11.71 4.53 -13.20
CA PHE A 56 10.52 4.31 -12.41
C PHE A 56 10.62 5.13 -11.13
N HIS A 57 9.58 5.89 -10.82
CA HIS A 57 9.44 6.57 -9.54
C HIS A 57 8.29 5.93 -8.78
N LEU A 58 8.63 5.07 -7.82
CA LEU A 58 7.67 4.42 -6.94
C LEU A 58 7.63 5.15 -5.60
N LEU A 59 6.51 5.83 -5.35
CA LEU A 59 6.24 6.51 -4.09
C LEU A 59 5.16 5.74 -3.33
N VAL A 60 5.57 5.04 -2.28
CA VAL A 60 4.65 4.32 -1.39
C VAL A 60 4.52 5.09 -0.09
N LYS A 61 3.30 5.57 0.21
CA LYS A 61 2.99 6.21 1.49
C LYS A 61 2.40 5.18 2.43
N LEU A 62 3.16 4.79 3.45
CA LEU A 62 2.71 3.87 4.50
C LEU A 62 2.30 4.65 5.75
N ASN A 63 1.05 4.53 6.15
CA ASN A 63 0.52 5.02 7.42
C ASN A 63 -0.06 3.87 8.26
N LEU A 64 -0.36 4.10 9.53
CA LEU A 64 -0.95 3.05 10.38
C LEU A 64 -2.30 2.55 9.83
N CYS A 65 -3.09 3.42 9.20
CA CYS A 65 -4.33 3.01 8.51
C CYS A 65 -4.07 2.01 7.37
N SER A 66 -2.99 2.17 6.60
CA SER A 66 -2.58 1.23 5.55
C SER A 66 -2.15 -0.12 6.13
N ILE A 67 -1.47 -0.13 7.28
CA ILE A 67 -1.13 -1.37 8.00
C ILE A 67 -2.40 -2.08 8.46
N ILE A 68 -3.37 -1.35 9.02
CA ILE A 68 -4.66 -1.90 9.43
C ILE A 68 -5.43 -2.46 8.22
N GLY A 69 -5.45 -1.74 7.10
CA GLY A 69 -6.08 -2.22 5.85
C GLY A 69 -5.42 -3.49 5.31
N LEU A 70 -4.09 -3.59 5.43
CA LEU A 70 -3.29 -4.73 5.00
C LEU A 70 -3.54 -5.96 5.90
N VAL A 71 -3.61 -5.77 7.22
CA VAL A 71 -4.03 -6.81 8.18
C VAL A 71 -5.48 -7.25 7.91
N GLY A 72 -6.39 -6.30 7.67
CA GLY A 72 -7.79 -6.59 7.35
C GLY A 72 -7.93 -7.41 6.07
N ALA A 73 -7.20 -7.06 5.02
CA ALA A 73 -7.16 -7.83 3.78
C ALA A 73 -6.59 -9.23 3.97
N TYR A 74 -5.54 -9.39 4.78
CA TYR A 74 -5.00 -10.70 5.12
C TYR A 74 -6.02 -11.57 5.87
N LEU A 75 -6.76 -11.00 6.83
CA LEU A 75 -7.81 -11.71 7.56
C LEU A 75 -8.98 -12.12 6.67
N LEU A 76 -9.39 -11.25 5.73
CA LEU A 76 -10.41 -11.58 4.72
C LEU A 76 -9.95 -12.71 3.80
N TYR A 77 -8.70 -12.66 3.30
CA TYR A 77 -8.12 -13.73 2.50
C TYR A 77 -8.05 -15.06 3.26
N ARG A 78 -7.73 -15.01 4.56
CA ARG A 78 -7.70 -16.21 5.41
C ARG A 78 -9.09 -16.83 5.59
N LYS A 79 -10.16 -16.03 5.60
CA LYS A 79 -11.54 -16.49 5.73
C LYS A 79 -12.13 -17.06 4.43
N LEU A 80 -11.65 -16.62 3.26
CA LEU A 80 -11.98 -17.22 1.95
C LEU A 80 -11.22 -18.54 1.72
#